data_AF-A0A534PFN6-F1
#
_entry.id   AF-A0A534PFN6-F1
#
_cell.length_a   1.000
_cell.length_b   1.000
_cell.length_c   1.000
_cell.angle_alpha   90.00
_cell.angle_beta   90.00
_cell.angle_gamma   90.00
#
_symmetry.space_group_name_H-M   'P 1'
#
loop_
_entity.id
_entity.type
_entity.pdbx_description
1 polymer ?
#
loop_
_entity_poly.entity_id
_entity_poly.type
_entity_poly.pdbx_seq_one_letter_code
_entity_poly.pdbx_strand_id
1 'polypeptide(L)' 'MQLGLTEEQELLQRTFADLFATESSPERVRAAEATGFDPGLWKHLIETGAIGIRVP' A
#
# COMPACT_ATOMS: atom_id res chain seq x y z
N MET A 1 16.77 -8.21 -22.92
CA MET A 1 16.20 -8.47 -21.57
C MET A 1 14.86 -7.78 -21.50
N GLN A 2 13.84 -8.46 -20.97
CA GLN A 2 12.55 -7.82 -20.67
C GLN A 2 12.58 -7.39 -19.20
N LEU A 3 12.60 -6.08 -18.94
CA LEU A 3 12.68 -5.48 -17.60
C LEU A 3 11.37 -4.81 -17.16
N GLY A 4 10.39 -4.73 -18.07
CA GLY A 4 9.09 -4.16 -17.77
C GLY A 4 8.29 -5.04 -16.82
N LEU A 5 7.42 -4.41 -16.06
CA LEU A 5 6.41 -5.10 -15.28
C LEU A 5 5.42 -5.80 -16.21
N THR A 6 4.82 -6.88 -15.73
CA THR A 6 3.64 -7.46 -16.37
C THR A 6 2.43 -6.54 -16.15
N GLU A 7 1.39 -6.68 -16.96
CA GLU A 7 0.14 -5.92 -16.79
C GLU A 7 -0.46 -6.08 -15.38
N GLU A 8 -0.40 -7.29 -14.83
CA GLU A 8 -0.84 -7.58 -13.46
C GLU A 8 0.00 -6.82 -12.41
N GLN A 9 1.33 -6.77 -12.59
CA GLN A 9 2.22 -6.03 -11.71
C GLN A 9 2.00 -4.52 -11.82
N GLU A 10 1.72 -4.00 -13.02
CA GLU A 10 1.36 -2.60 -13.20
C GLU A 10 0.03 -2.25 -12.54
N LEU A 11 -0.98 -3.13 -12.67
CA LEU A 11 -2.27 -2.96 -12.00
C LEU A 11 -2.07 -2.90 -10.49
N LEU A 12 -1.31 -3.86 -9.94
CA LEU A 12 -0.99 -3.92 -8.52
C LEU A 12 -0.28 -2.63 -8.04
N GLN A 13 0.71 -2.18 -8.80
CA GLN A 13 1.44 -0.94 -8.51
C GLN A 13 0.49 0.27 -8.44
N ARG A 14 -0.40 0.41 -9.43
CA ARG A 14 -1.36 1.52 -9.48
C ARG A 14 -2.34 1.48 -8.30
N THR A 15 -2.89 0.32 -7.98
CA THR A 15 -3.80 0.15 -6.85
C THR A 15 -3.16 0.59 -5.52
N PHE A 16 -1.91 0.20 -5.26
CA PHE A 16 -1.22 0.63 -4.04
C PHE A 16 -0.81 2.10 -4.06
N ALA A 17 -0.39 2.63 -5.21
CA ALA A 17 -0.07 4.04 -5.36
C ALA A 17 -1.30 4.92 -5.03
N ASP A 18 -2.47 4.57 -5.56
CA ASP A 18 -3.72 5.31 -5.31
C ASP A 18 -4.17 5.21 -3.84
N LEU A 19 -4.04 4.02 -3.24
CA LEU A 19 -4.32 3.81 -1.82
C LEU A 19 -3.45 4.73 -0.95
N PHE A 20 -2.13 4.71 -1.13
CA PHE A 20 -1.24 5.51 -0.30
C PHE A 20 -1.32 7.02 -0.60
N ALA A 21 -1.62 7.41 -1.84
CA ALA A 21 -1.89 8.82 -2.16
C ALA A 21 -3.12 9.35 -1.40
N THR A 22 -4.12 8.49 -1.18
CA THR A 22 -5.36 8.85 -0.48
C THR A 22 -5.22 8.73 1.03
N GLU A 23 -4.63 7.64 1.51
CA GLU A 23 -4.66 7.25 2.92
C GLU A 23 -3.38 7.59 3.68
N SER A 24 -2.29 8.07 3.03
CA SER A 24 -1.04 8.45 3.71
C SER A 24 -0.76 9.96 3.61
N SER A 25 -1.72 10.78 4.06
CA SER A 25 -1.53 12.24 4.08
C SER A 25 -0.36 12.65 5.00
N PRO A 26 0.29 13.80 4.76
CA PRO A 26 1.37 14.30 5.62
C PRO A 26 0.97 14.38 7.09
N GLU A 27 -0.26 14.80 7.40
CA GLU A 27 -0.79 14.90 8.76
C GLU A 27 -0.83 13.54 9.45
N ARG A 28 -1.33 12.51 8.74
CA ARG A 28 -1.40 11.15 9.26
C ARG A 28 -0.01 10.56 9.47
N VAL A 29 0.91 10.78 8.53
CA VAL A 29 2.31 10.38 8.66
C VAL A 29 2.96 11.04 9.87
N ARG A 30 2.74 12.33 10.10
CA ARG A 30 3.25 13.05 11.28
C ARG A 30 2.66 12.54 12.59
N ALA A 31 1.37 12.21 12.61
CA ALA A 31 0.72 11.64 13.80
C ALA A 31 1.31 10.25 14.17
N ALA A 32 1.70 9.46 13.18
CA ALA A 32 2.31 8.15 13.38
C ALA A 32 3.83 8.20 13.58
N GLU A 33 4.49 9.36 13.50
CA GLU A 33 5.96 9.47 13.53
C GLU A 33 6.58 8.90 14.82
N ALA A 34 5.94 9.10 15.97
CA ALA A 34 6.44 8.62 17.26
C ALA A 34 6.30 7.09 17.44
N THR A 35 5.30 6.47 16.83
CA THR A 35 5.03 5.03 16.93
C THR A 35 5.60 4.25 15.75
N GLY A 36 5.85 4.93 14.62
CA GLY A 36 6.20 4.34 13.34
C GLY A 36 5.07 3.51 12.70
N PHE A 37 3.86 3.56 13.26
CA PHE A 37 2.76 2.69 12.86
C PHE A 37 1.41 3.38 12.99
N ASP A 38 0.63 3.32 11.90
CA ASP A 38 -0.76 3.75 11.84
C ASP A 38 -1.67 2.51 11.71
N PRO A 39 -2.45 2.16 12.76
CA PRO A 39 -3.37 1.03 12.73
C PRO A 39 -4.50 1.18 11.70
N GLY A 40 -4.93 2.41 11.43
CA GLY A 40 -5.98 2.70 10.46
C GLY A 40 -5.47 2.44 9.04
N LEU A 41 -4.32 2.99 8.67
CA LEU A 41 -3.69 2.71 7.38
C LEU A 41 -3.41 1.21 7.19
N TRP A 42 -2.93 0.54 8.23
CA TRP A 42 -2.70 -0.90 8.20
C TRP A 42 -3.98 -1.71 7.91
N LYS A 43 -5.10 -1.30 8.52
CA LYS A 43 -6.40 -1.93 8.25
C LYS A 43 -6.81 -1.76 6.78
N HIS A 44 -6.71 -0.56 6.22
CA HIS A 44 -7.03 -0.33 4.80
C HIS A 44 -6.14 -1.19 3.88
N LEU A 45 -4.85 -1.34 4.20
CA LEU A 45 -3.96 -2.20 3.44
C LEU A 45 -4.39 -3.68 3.49
N ILE A 46 -4.82 -4.19 4.65
CA ILE A 46 -5.35 -5.56 4.77
C ILE A 46 -6.60 -5.74 3.90
N GLU A 47 -7.50 -4.75 3.88
CA GLU A 47 -8.77 -4.81 3.14
C GLU A 47 -8.57 -4.89 1.62
N THR A 48 -7.41 -4.44 1.10
CA THR A 48 -7.05 -4.65 -0.32
C THR A 48 -6.64 -6.08 -0.67
N GLY A 49 -6.49 -6.96 0.33
CA GLY A 49 -5.98 -8.32 0.14
C GLY A 49 -4.47 -8.40 -0.02
N ALA A 50 -3.74 -7.29 0.19
CA ALA A 50 -2.29 -7.20 -0.02
C ALA A 50 -1.49 -8.32 0.67
N ILE A 51 -1.89 -8.67 1.89
CA ILE A 51 -1.19 -9.65 2.72
C ILE A 51 -1.31 -11.07 2.17
N GLY A 52 -2.34 -11.35 1.35
CA GLY A 52 -2.62 -12.66 0.78
C GLY A 52 -1.96 -12.93 -0.58
N ILE A 53 -1.41 -11.92 -1.25
CA ILE A 53 -0.96 -12.01 -2.66
C ILE A 53 0.04 -13.15 -2.92
N ARG A 54 0.85 -13.51 -1.91
CA ARG A 54 1.86 -14.57 -2.04
C ARG A 54 1.80 -15.61 -0.92
N VAL A 55 0.67 -15.69 -0.23
CA VAL A 55 0.41 -16.78 0.71
C VAL A 55 0.03 -18.03 -0.11
N PRO A 56 0.57 -19.22 0.22
CA PRO A 56 0.21 -20.48 -0.46
C PRO A 56 -1.29 -20.79 -0.42
#